data_AF-A0A841PP53-F1
#
_entry.id   AF-A0A841PP53-F1
#
_cell.length_a   1.000
_cell.length_b   1.000
_cell.length_c   1.000
_cell.angle_alpha   90.00
_cell.angle_beta   90.00
_cell.angle_gamma   90.00
#
_symmetry.space_group_name_H-M   'P 1'
#
loop_
_entity.id
_entity.type
_entity.pdbx_description
1 polymer ?
#
loop_
_entity_poly.entity_id
_entity_poly.type
_entity_poly.pdbx_seq_one_letter_code
_entity_poly.pdbx_strand_id
1 'polypeptide(L)' 'MTLINSHRPTGQKPAEHLLEAELAARWRLSQRTLQRWRGSGQGPGFLLIGKRVLYRLTDIEAFEAAARHIEGGGK' A
#
# COMPACT_ATOMS: atom_id res chain seq x y z
N MET A 1 2.89 22.40 25.83
CA MET A 1 2.97 21.00 25.36
C MET A 1 1.67 20.66 24.66
N THR A 2 1.60 20.83 23.34
CA THR A 2 0.36 20.65 22.57
C THR A 2 0.21 19.17 22.20
N LEU A 3 -0.79 18.52 22.80
CA LEU A 3 -1.27 17.20 22.42
C LEU A 3 -1.73 17.22 20.95
N ILE A 4 -0.99 16.54 20.08
CA ILE A 4 -1.41 16.21 18.71
C ILE A 4 -2.23 14.91 18.72
N ASN A 5 -3.51 15.01 19.09
CA ASN A 5 -4.44 13.91 18.79
C ASN A 5 -5.13 14.17 17.44
N SER A 6 -4.55 13.62 16.37
CA SER A 6 -5.16 13.60 15.02
C SER A 6 -5.15 12.20 14.41
N HIS A 7 -5.30 11.14 15.23
CA HIS A 7 -5.73 9.86 14.67
C HIS A 7 -7.25 9.97 14.45
N ARG A 8 -7.66 10.23 13.21
CA ARG A 8 -9.06 10.10 12.82
C ARG A 8 -9.28 8.63 12.45
N PRO A 9 -9.96 7.80 13.25
CA PRO A 9 -10.28 6.46 12.80
C PRO A 9 -11.48 6.61 11.87
N THR A 10 -11.26 6.67 10.56
CA THR A 10 -12.35 6.43 9.61
C THR A 10 -12.70 4.96 9.71
N GLY A 11 -13.69 4.66 10.56
CA GLY A 11 -14.32 3.35 10.66
C GLY A 11 -15.09 3.02 9.39
N GLN A 12 -14.40 2.45 8.41
CA GLN A 12 -15.05 1.80 7.27
C GLN A 12 -14.21 0.62 6.75
N LYS A 13 -14.77 -0.58 6.88
CA LYS A 13 -14.44 -1.82 6.11
C LYS A 13 -15.81 -2.35 5.59
N PRO A 14 -15.94 -3.01 4.42
CA PRO A 14 -15.00 -3.97 3.83
C PRO A 14 -14.80 -3.76 2.31
N ALA A 15 -13.89 -2.85 1.99
CA ALA A 15 -12.98 -2.97 0.87
C ALA A 15 -11.79 -2.16 1.36
N GLU A 16 -10.79 -2.82 1.97
CA GLU A 16 -9.68 -2.15 2.65
C GLU A 16 -8.87 -1.35 1.61
N HIS A 17 -9.25 -0.09 1.40
CA HIS A 17 -8.50 0.86 0.61
C HIS A 17 -7.47 1.50 1.52
N LEU A 18 -6.21 1.14 1.34
CA LEU A 18 -5.07 1.66 2.08
C LEU A 18 -4.51 2.89 1.37
N LEU A 19 -4.25 3.95 2.12
CA LEU A 19 -3.50 5.09 1.59
C LEU A 19 -2.04 4.69 1.44
N GLU A 20 -1.27 5.43 0.63
CA GLU A 20 0.17 5.20 0.51
C GLU A 20 0.89 5.21 1.87
N ALA A 21 0.52 6.12 2.76
CA ALA A 21 1.10 6.19 4.11
C ALA A 21 0.80 4.92 4.93
N GLU A 22 -0.41 4.38 4.78
CA GLU A 22 -0.86 3.19 5.51
C GLU A 22 -0.17 1.92 4.97
N LEU A 23 -0.05 1.83 3.64
CA LEU A 23 0.69 0.77 2.97
C LEU A 23 2.18 0.82 3.34
N ALA A 24 2.77 2.01 3.37
CA ALA A 24 4.15 2.24 3.81
C ALA A 24 4.37 1.75 5.25
N ALA A 25 3.46 2.09 6.17
CA ALA A 25 3.52 1.62 7.55
C ALA A 25 3.39 0.10 7.64
N ARG A 26 2.47 -0.51 6.88
CA ARG A 26 2.24 -1.96 6.86
C ARG A 26 3.47 -2.74 6.37
N TRP A 27 4.06 -2.32 5.26
CA TRP A 27 5.24 -2.96 4.68
C TRP A 27 6.56 -2.49 5.32
N ARG A 28 6.50 -1.59 6.31
CA ARG A 28 7.68 -0.93 6.91
C ARG A 28 8.60 -0.30 5.86
N LEU A 29 8.01 0.23 4.79
CA LEU A 29 8.70 0.94 3.72
C LEU A 29 8.53 2.45 3.90
N SER A 30 9.48 3.22 3.37
CA SER A 30 9.31 4.66 3.30
C SER A 30 8.34 5.02 2.18
N GLN A 31 7.53 6.08 2.36
CA GLN A 31 6.69 6.63 1.30
C GLN A 31 7.51 7.00 0.05
N ARG A 32 8.79 7.38 0.22
CA ARG A 32 9.72 7.63 -0.91
C ARG A 32 9.91 6.39 -1.78
N THR A 33 9.93 5.21 -1.18
CA THR A 33 10.03 3.94 -1.90
C THR A 33 8.76 3.71 -2.73
N LEU A 34 7.58 3.92 -2.16
CA LEU A 34 6.30 3.81 -2.87
C LEU A 34 6.16 4.85 -3.99
N GLN A 35 6.66 6.08 -3.79
CA GLN A 35 6.72 7.10 -4.84
C GLN A 35 7.64 6.68 -6.00
N ARG A 36 8.81 6.10 -5.70
CA ARG A 36 9.72 5.56 -6.73
C ARG A 36 9.05 4.44 -7.51
N TRP A 37 8.39 3.54 -6.80
CA TRP A 37 7.60 2.43 -7.32
C TRP A 37 6.52 2.88 -8.30
N ARG A 38 5.78 3.95 -7.97
CA ARG A 38 4.82 4.59 -8.89
C ARG A 38 5.46 5.07 -10.20
N GLY A 39 6.66 5.66 -10.14
CA GLY A 39 7.38 6.11 -11.34
C GLY A 39 7.98 4.99 -12.18
N SER A 40 8.37 3.88 -11.54
CA SER A 40 8.93 2.71 -12.22
C SER A 40 7.89 1.68 -12.66
N GLY A 41 6.61 1.89 -12.34
CA GLY A 41 5.55 0.91 -12.60
C GLY A 41 5.70 -0.39 -11.78
N GLN A 42 6.49 -0.35 -10.70
CA GLN A 42 6.68 -1.48 -9.78
C GLN A 42 5.76 -1.29 -8.58
N GLY A 43 4.82 -2.20 -8.35
CA GLY A 43 3.96 -2.16 -7.17
C GLY A 43 2.53 -2.62 -7.43
N PRO A 44 1.71 -2.69 -6.37
CA PRO A 44 0.31 -3.05 -6.47
C PRO A 44 -0.48 -1.95 -7.21
N GLY A 45 -1.59 -2.35 -7.83
CA GLY A 45 -2.52 -1.44 -8.49
C GLY A 45 -2.97 -0.32 -7.55
N PHE A 46 -2.88 0.92 -8.03
CA PHE A 46 -3.33 2.10 -7.29
C PHE A 46 -4.50 2.77 -7.99
N LEU A 47 -5.42 3.31 -7.19
CA LEU A 47 -6.54 4.13 -7.60
C LEU A 47 -6.21 5.58 -7.30
N LEU A 48 -6.21 6.42 -8.34
CA LEU A 48 -6.12 7.86 -8.20
C LEU A 48 -7.53 8.43 -8.05
N ILE A 49 -7.88 8.82 -6.82
CA ILE A 49 -9.17 9.47 -6.52
C ILE A 49 -8.89 10.94 -6.20
N GLY A 50 -9.15 11.81 -7.18
CA GLY A 50 -8.84 13.23 -7.12
C GLY A 50 -7.33 13.47 -6.99
N LYS A 51 -6.87 13.86 -5.79
CA LYS A 51 -5.45 14.11 -5.46
C LYS A 51 -4.84 13.04 -4.54
N ARG A 52 -5.58 11.97 -4.24
CA ARG A 52 -5.17 10.93 -3.28
C ARG A 52 -4.94 9.61 -4.01
N VAL A 53 -3.85 8.95 -3.66
CA VAL A 53 -3.51 7.60 -4.13
C VAL A 53 -3.99 6.60 -3.08
N LEU A 54 -4.83 5.67 -3.52
CA LEU A 54 -5.41 4.60 -2.71
C LEU A 54 -5.00 3.26 -3.30
N TYR A 55 -4.70 2.30 -2.47
CA TYR A 55 -4.35 0.94 -2.84
C TYR A 55 -5.43 0.02 -2.30
N ARG A 56 -6.00 -0.86 -3.13
CA ARG A 56 -6.93 -1.86 -2.60
C ARG A 56 -6.14 -2.99 -1.97
N LEU A 57 -6.64 -3.52 -0.87
CA LEU A 57 -6.08 -4.70 -0.24
C LEU A 57 -6.00 -5.87 -1.22
N THR A 58 -7.02 -6.07 -2.06
CA THR A 58 -7.01 -7.11 -3.09
C THR A 58 -5.85 -6.96 -4.09
N ASP A 59 -5.52 -5.73 -4.49
CA ASP A 59 -4.39 -5.46 -5.39
C ASP A 59 -3.05 -5.69 -4.66
N ILE A 60 -2.98 -5.35 -3.37
CA ILE A 60 -1.82 -5.60 -2.51
C ILE A 60 -1.61 -7.10 -2.33
N GLU A 61 -2.65 -7.85 -1.99
CA GLU A 61 -2.59 -9.31 -1.82
C GLU A 61 -2.25 -10.02 -3.13
N ALA A 62 -2.84 -9.61 -4.24
CA ALA A 62 -2.50 -10.12 -5.57
C ALA A 62 -1.04 -9.81 -5.92
N PHE A 63 -0.55 -8.62 -5.58
CA PHE A 63 0.86 -8.27 -5.76
C PHE A 63 1.78 -9.08 -4.84
N GLU A 64 1.42 -9.29 -3.57
CA GLU A 64 2.16 -10.14 -2.63
C GLU A 64 2.18 -11.60 -3.09
N ALA A 65 1.08 -12.09 -3.68
CA ALA A 65 1.00 -13.43 -4.26
C ALA A 65 1.82 -13.57 -5.55
N ALA A 66 1.83 -12.55 -6.41
CA ALA A 66 2.68 -12.52 -7.61
C ALA A 66 4.17 -12.32 -7.28
N ALA A 67 4.47 -11.54 -6.24
CA ALA A 67 5.81 -11.28 -5.73
C ALA A 67 6.34 -12.40 -4.83
N ARG A 68 5.47 -13.32 -4.36
CA ARG A 68 5.86 -14.67 -3.92
C ARG A 68 6.40 -15.44 -5.11
N HIS A 69 7.60 -15.05 -5.52
CA HIS A 69 8.52 -15.93 -6.21
C HIS A 69 8.83 -17.07 -5.23
N ILE A 70 7.97 -18.08 -5.22
CA ILE A 70 8.31 -19.40 -4.72
C ILE A 70 9.54 -19.83 -5.52
N GLU A 71 10.73 -19.68 -4.91
CA GLU A 71 11.92 -20.43 -5.30
C GLU A 71 11.66 -21.90 -5.00
N GLY A 72 10.81 -22.51 -5.84
CA GLY A 72 10.40 -23.90 -5.79
C GLY A 72 10.49 -24.46 -7.21
N GLY A 73 11.66 -24.32 -7.81
CA GLY A 73 11.95 -24.78 -9.17
C GLY A 73 13.36 -25.29 -9.26
N GLY A 74 13.71 -26.24 -8.39
CA GLY A 74 14.85 -27.12 -8.66
C GLY A 74 14.67 -27.74 -10.05
N LYS A 75 15.66 -27.55 -10.90
CA LYS A 75 15.96 -28.46 -12.00
C LYS A 75 17.29 -29.10 -11.71
#